data_AF-A0A838U5R6-F1
#
_entry.id   AF-A0A838U5R6-F1
#
_cell.length_a   1.000
_cell.length_b   1.000
_cell.length_c   1.000
_cell.angle_alpha   90.00
_cell.angle_beta   90.00
_cell.angle_gamma   90.00
#
_symmetry.space_group_name_H-M   'P 1'
#
loop_
_entity.id
_entity.type
_entity.pdbx_description
1 polymer ?
#
loop_
_entity_poly.entity_id
_entity_poly.type
_entity_poly.pdbx_seq_one_letter_code
_entity_poly.pdbx_strand_id
1 'polypeptide(L)'
;MTMKLDKREIAIVAITKNGIELAKKLQNAFDAVDIFVPSKFQNPNLSATYFEESVNQKMGSLFSNYKSLILVFSLGAVIRLLSPYLKDKKTDPAV
;
A
#
# COMPACT_ATOMS: atom_id res chain seq x y z
N MET A 1 -25.83 13.85 -5.31
CA MET A 1 -24.49 14.43 -5.55
C MET A 1 -23.49 13.64 -4.73
N THR A 2 -22.96 12.56 -5.28
CA THR A 2 -21.96 11.73 -4.60
C THR A 2 -20.64 12.48 -4.66
N MET A 3 -20.16 13.00 -3.53
CA MET A 3 -18.82 13.55 -3.45
C MET A 3 -17.84 12.45 -3.83
N LYS A 4 -17.19 12.57 -5.00
CA LYS A 4 -15.98 11.79 -5.28
C LYS A 4 -14.95 12.31 -4.28
N LEU A 5 -14.65 11.54 -3.24
CA LEU A 5 -13.41 11.76 -2.51
C LEU A 5 -12.28 11.53 -3.50
N ASP A 6 -11.47 12.54 -3.73
CA ASP A 6 -10.27 12.39 -4.53
C ASP A 6 -9.40 11.28 -3.93
N LYS A 7 -8.99 10.32 -4.77
CA LYS A 7 -8.10 9.24 -4.35
C LYS A 7 -6.78 9.83 -3.86
N ARG A 8 -6.21 9.21 -2.81
CA ARG A 8 -4.87 9.54 -2.33
C ARG A 8 -3.80 9.17 -3.37
N GLU A 9 -2.65 9.85 -3.34
CA GLU A 9 -1.63 9.71 -4.38
C GLU A 9 -0.90 8.35 -4.33
N ILE A 10 -0.10 8.10 -3.28
CA ILE A 10 0.78 6.94 -3.20
C ILE A 10 0.61 6.19 -1.87
N ALA A 11 0.47 4.87 -1.94
CA ALA A 11 0.58 3.98 -0.78
C ALA A 11 1.79 3.05 -0.93
N ILE A 12 2.68 3.02 0.06
CA ILE A 12 3.72 1.99 0.18
C ILE A 12 3.22 0.89 1.11
N VAL A 13 3.26 -0.37 0.68
CA VAL A 13 2.90 -1.52 1.52
C VAL A 13 4.13 -2.39 1.73
N ALA A 14 4.54 -2.55 2.99
CA ALA A 14 5.70 -3.34 3.37
C ALA A 14 5.34 -4.35 4.46
N ILE A 15 5.43 -5.64 4.13
CA ILE A 15 4.97 -6.75 4.99
C ILE A 15 6.11 -7.64 5.50
N THR A 16 7.36 -7.24 5.27
CA THR A 16 8.57 -7.93 5.73
C THR A 16 9.53 -6.93 6.36
N LYS A 17 10.40 -7.38 7.27
CA LYS A 17 11.39 -6.50 7.92
C LYS A 17 12.24 -5.73 6.90
N ASN A 18 12.77 -6.41 5.89
CA ASN A 18 13.60 -5.79 4.85
C ASN A 18 12.79 -4.81 3.99
N GLY A 19 11.53 -5.15 3.68
CA GLY A 19 10.65 -4.24 2.94
C GLY A 19 10.31 -2.97 3.71
N ILE A 20 10.17 -3.07 5.04
CA ILE A 20 9.91 -1.91 5.91
C ILE A 20 11.12 -0.96 5.92
N GLU A 21 12.34 -1.50 5.98
CA GLU A 21 13.55 -0.66 5.88
C GLU A 21 13.68 0.04 4.52
N LEU A 22 13.24 -0.60 3.44
CA LEU A 22 13.18 0.06 2.13
C LEU A 22 12.06 1.10 2.08
N ALA A 23 10.88 0.82 2.63
CA ALA A 23 9.78 1.78 2.70
C ALA A 23 10.18 3.07 3.45
N LYS A 24 10.94 2.94 4.54
CA LYS A 24 11.54 4.08 5.25
C LYS A 24 12.42 4.94 4.36
N LYS A 25 13.27 4.32 3.54
CA LYS A 25 14.14 5.04 2.60
C LYS A 25 13.33 5.75 1.52
N LEU A 26 12.29 5.09 1.02
CA LEU A 26 11.40 5.64 0.00
C LEU A 26 10.55 6.80 0.52
N GLN A 27 10.22 6.83 1.82
CA GLN A 27 9.47 7.95 2.42
C GLN A 27 10.10 9.31 2.13
N ASN A 28 11.44 9.38 2.12
CA ASN A 28 12.18 10.62 1.89
C ASN A 28 12.25 11.02 0.40
N ALA A 29 11.82 10.14 -0.52
CA ALA A 29 11.86 10.37 -1.96
C ALA A 29 10.54 10.89 -2.54
N PHE A 30 9.48 10.95 -1.72
CA PHE A 30 8.15 11.40 -2.13
C PHE A 30 7.64 12.49 -1.18
N ASP A 31 6.98 13.52 -1.73
CA ASP A 31 6.44 14.63 -0.94
C ASP A 31 5.26 14.19 -0.04
N ALA A 32 4.42 13.27 -0.51
CA ALA A 32 3.27 12.74 0.21
C ALA A 32 3.07 11.26 -0.08
N VAL A 33 3.35 10.41 0.92
CA VAL A 33 3.17 8.96 0.82
C VAL A 33 2.70 8.36 2.13
N ASP A 34 1.71 7.48 2.04
CA ASP A 34 1.20 6.72 3.18
C ASP A 34 1.87 5.36 3.22
N ILE A 35 2.46 5.00 4.37
CA ILE A 35 3.12 3.71 4.56
C ILE A 35 2.21 2.79 5.37
N PHE A 36 2.03 1.56 4.90
CA PHE A 36 1.22 0.52 5.55
C PHE A 36 2.08 -0.67 5.95
N VAL A 37 2.00 -1.03 7.23
CA VAL A 37 2.80 -2.10 7.83
C VAL A 37 1.93 -2.97 8.73
N PRO A 38 2.05 -4.31 8.69
CA PRO A 38 1.35 -5.17 9.65
C PRO A 38 1.74 -4.84 11.10
N SER A 39 0.78 -4.78 12.03
CA SER A 39 1.01 -4.39 13.43
C SER A 39 2.05 -5.26 14.15
N LYS A 40 2.27 -6.52 13.72
CA LYS A 40 3.37 -7.37 14.24
C LYS A 40 4.79 -6.81 14.02
N PHE A 41 4.93 -5.80 13.15
CA PHE A 41 6.19 -5.09 12.92
C PHE A 41 6.13 -3.64 13.42
N GLN A 42 5.23 -3.33 14.36
CA GLN A 42 5.10 -2.00 14.93
C GLN A 42 6.43 -1.49 15.48
N ASN A 43 6.77 -0.25 15.12
CA ASN A 43 8.02 0.37 15.49
C ASN A 43 7.77 1.87 15.75
N PRO A 44 8.05 2.38 16.96
CA PRO A 44 7.80 3.79 17.28
C PRO A 44 8.60 4.78 16.42
N ASN A 45 9.70 4.33 15.79
CA ASN A 45 10.56 5.16 14.94
C ASN A 45 10.12 5.18 13.46
N LEU A 46 8.94 4.64 13.14
CA LEU A 46 8.38 4.64 11.80
C LEU A 46 6.99 5.27 11.85
N SER A 47 6.83 6.41 11.21
CA SER A 47 5.51 6.97 10.93
C SER A 47 4.85 6.16 9.81
N ALA A 48 4.05 5.18 10.20
CA ALA A 48 3.27 4.34 9.30
C ALA A 48 1.90 4.03 9.91
N THR A 49 0.94 3.74 9.04
CA THR A 49 -0.32 3.13 9.44
C THR A 49 -0.11 1.65 9.68
N TYR A 50 -0.24 1.25 10.95
CA TYR A 50 -0.21 -0.15 11.35
C TYR A 50 -1.59 -0.79 11.19
N PHE A 51 -1.63 -2.02 10.68
CA PHE A 51 -2.88 -2.73 10.46
C PHE A 51 -2.84 -4.17 11.00
N GLU A 52 -3.96 -4.60 11.59
CA GLU A 52 -4.14 -5.95 12.15
C GLU A 52 -4.87 -6.90 11.19
N GLU A 53 -5.65 -6.33 10.27
CA GLU A 53 -6.39 -7.08 9.24
C GLU A 53 -5.45 -7.87 8.32
N SER A 54 -6.01 -8.86 7.61
CA SER A 54 -5.20 -9.61 6.64
C SER A 54 -4.68 -8.69 5.52
N VAL A 55 -3.48 -8.98 5.00
CA VAL A 55 -2.90 -8.21 3.88
C VAL A 55 -3.85 -8.17 2.69
N ASN A 56 -4.59 -9.27 2.44
CA ASN A 56 -5.58 -9.33 1.37
C ASN A 56 -6.71 -8.31 1.56
N GLN A 57 -7.33 -8.27 2.74
CA GLN A 57 -8.36 -7.28 3.07
C GLN A 57 -7.83 -5.85 2.94
N LYS A 58 -6.60 -5.62 3.42
CA LYS A 58 -5.96 -4.31 3.29
C LYS A 58 -5.81 -3.92 1.82
N MET A 59 -5.36 -4.85 0.98
CA MET A 59 -5.10 -4.59 -0.42
C MET A 59 -6.34 -4.16 -1.19
N GLY A 60 -7.50 -4.77 -0.95
CA GLY A 60 -8.75 -4.35 -1.61
C GLY A 60 -9.12 -2.89 -1.31
N SER A 61 -8.94 -2.47 -0.05
CA SER A 61 -9.17 -1.08 0.37
C SER A 61 -8.15 -0.12 -0.28
N LEU A 62 -6.86 -0.46 -0.25
CA LEU A 62 -5.82 0.39 -0.84
C LEU A 62 -5.96 0.51 -2.36
N PHE A 63 -6.26 -0.58 -3.05
CA PHE A 63 -6.44 -0.59 -4.50
C PHE A 63 -7.59 0.34 -4.95
N SER A 64 -8.63 0.45 -4.13
CA SER A 64 -9.78 1.31 -4.42
C SER A 64 -9.52 2.79 -4.11
N ASN A 65 -8.71 3.08 -3.10
CA ASN A 65 -8.59 4.43 -2.52
C ASN A 65 -7.33 5.20 -2.95
N TYR A 66 -6.40 4.56 -3.66
CA TYR A 66 -5.16 5.18 -4.12
C TYR A 66 -5.03 5.21 -5.63
N LYS A 67 -4.23 6.16 -6.13
CA LYS A 67 -3.83 6.26 -7.54
C LYS A 67 -2.59 5.41 -7.85
N SER A 68 -1.71 5.20 -6.87
CA SER A 68 -0.48 4.41 -7.04
C SER A 68 -0.15 3.60 -5.80
N LEU A 69 0.36 2.39 -6.01
CA LEU A 69 0.79 1.46 -4.97
C LEU A 69 2.25 1.11 -5.19
N ILE A 70 3.04 1.06 -4.12
CA ILE A 70 4.42 0.56 -4.13
C ILE A 70 4.45 -0.63 -3.19
N LEU A 71 4.59 -1.83 -3.75
CA LEU A 71 4.48 -3.08 -3.01
C LEU A 71 5.85 -3.70 -2.77
N VAL A 72 6.31 -3.67 -1.51
CA VAL A 72 7.68 -4.04 -1.14
C VAL A 72 7.71 -5.45 -0.53
N PHE A 73 7.46 -6.45 -1.37
CA PHE A 73 7.52 -7.88 -1.04
C PHE A 73 7.54 -8.72 -2.33
N SER A 74 7.47 -10.05 -2.21
CA SER A 74 7.65 -10.94 -3.36
C SER A 74 6.59 -10.73 -4.45
N LEU A 75 7.06 -10.64 -5.72
CA LEU A 75 6.20 -10.43 -6.89
C LEU A 75 5.07 -11.46 -7.00
N GLY A 76 5.35 -12.73 -6.72
CA GLY A 76 4.33 -13.77 -6.74
C GLY A 76 3.20 -13.54 -5.72
N ALA A 77 3.50 -12.95 -4.56
CA ALA A 77 2.47 -12.56 -3.60
C ALA A 77 1.69 -11.34 -4.08
N VAL A 78 2.38 -10.35 -4.68
CA VAL A 78 1.73 -9.17 -5.28
C VAL A 78 0.66 -9.58 -6.28
N ILE A 79 1.01 -10.43 -7.24
CA ILE A 79 0.08 -10.87 -8.30
C ILE A 79 -1.15 -11.55 -7.69
N ARG A 80 -0.97 -12.47 -6.72
CA ARG A 80 -2.08 -13.20 -6.08
C ARG A 80 -2.98 -12.30 -5.24
N LEU A 81 -2.41 -11.29 -4.57
CA LEU A 81 -3.17 -10.36 -3.75
C LEU A 81 -3.94 -9.34 -4.58
N LEU A 82 -3.40 -8.91 -5.73
CA LEU A 82 -4.03 -7.91 -6.58
C LEU A 82 -5.01 -8.50 -7.58
N SER A 83 -4.81 -9.75 -8.03
CA SER A 83 -5.63 -10.35 -9.09
C SER A 83 -7.15 -10.27 -8.89
N PRO A 84 -7.72 -10.39 -7.65
CA PRO A 84 -9.16 -10.28 -7.46
C PRO A 84 -9.69 -8.85 -7.62
N TYR A 85 -8.82 -7.85 -7.60
CA TYR A 85 -9.17 -6.42 -7.60
C TYR A 85 -8.90 -5.71 -8.91
N LEU A 86 -8.13 -6.32 -9.83
CA LEU A 86 -7.89 -5.79 -11.18
C LEU A 86 -9.21 -5.66 -11.95
N LYS A 87 -9.43 -4.51 -12.61
CA LYS A 87 -10.67 -4.23 -13.35
C LYS A 87 -10.39 -3.71 -14.74
N ASP A 88 -9.67 -2.59 -14.85
CA ASP A 88 -9.41 -1.93 -16.13
C ASP A 88 -8.11 -1.13 -16.07
N LYS A 89 -7.24 -1.32 -17.06
CA LYS A 89 -5.93 -0.67 -17.18
C LYS A 89 -5.97 0.87 -17.04
N LYS A 90 -7.08 1.52 -17.42
CA LYS A 90 -7.23 2.97 -17.37
C LYS A 90 -7.64 3.48 -15.99
N THR A 91 -8.18 2.62 -15.12
CA THR A 91 -8.79 3.02 -13.84
C THR A 91 -8.14 2.39 -12.62
N ASP A 92 -7.49 1.23 -12.81
CA ASP A 92 -6.71 0.57 -11.79
C ASP A 92 -5.53 1.48 -11.39
N PRO A 93 -5.15 1.48 -10.09
CA PRO A 93 -3.96 2.21 -9.67
C PRO A 93 -2.72 1.70 -10.39
N ALA A 94 -1.73 2.59 -10.55
CA ALA A 94 -0.39 2.16 -10.91
C ALA A 94 0.19 1.28 -9.78
N VAL A 95 0.97 0.26 -10.13
CA VAL A 95 1.62 -0.68 -9.20
C VAL A 95 3.06 -0.90 -9.64
#